data_AF-A0A6J0AKF7-F1
#
_entry.id   AF-A0A6J0AKF7-F1
#
_cell.length_a   1.000
_cell.length_b   1.000
_cell.length_c   1.000
_cell.angle_alpha   90.00
_cell.angle_beta   90.00
_cell.angle_gamma   90.00
#
_symmetry.space_group_name_H-M   'P 1'
#
loop_
_entity.id
_entity.type
_entity.pdbx_description
1 polymer ?
#
loop_
_entity_poly.entity_id
_entity_poly.type
_entity_poly.pdbx_seq_one_letter_code
_entity_poly.pdbx_strand_id
1 'polypeptide(L)'
;MASTQQSVPCSSQSPPEQPLQVKVVGLFKSSSFQIAKSAAEELKNEIWEYSAYVMCFINDQLLGNALDLQKWAHKVWNIVDFKSPALYEALTMDYSAKFLRDTKHDFVFLDISIDFYPIGRLIFELYCDTCPKTCKNFQVLCTGKAGFSQSGIRLHYTGSIFHRVVRNGWVQGGDIVAGKGNGGESIYGPTFEDENFSIPHNKRGVLGMVNKGHHSNGSQFYITLQPTPYLDRKYVAFGQLIEGTDVLQQLELVPTENERPIQQCRIIDSGDLYA
;
A
#
# COMPACT_ATOMS: atom_id res chain seq x y z
N MET A 1 41.78 -48.64 33.87
CA MET A 1 40.45 -48.19 34.30
C MET A 1 39.75 -47.62 33.07
N ALA A 2 38.76 -48.33 32.54
CA ALA A 2 37.98 -47.91 31.40
C ALA A 2 36.92 -46.91 31.87
N SER A 3 36.89 -45.71 31.29
CA SER A 3 35.84 -44.71 31.51
C SER A 3 34.82 -44.80 30.37
N THR A 4 33.66 -45.35 30.68
CA THR A 4 32.50 -45.48 29.81
C THR A 4 31.95 -44.09 29.46
N GLN A 5 32.02 -43.68 28.20
CA GLN A 5 31.25 -42.53 27.69
C GLN A 5 29.80 -42.99 27.49
N GLN A 6 28.87 -42.44 28.26
CA GLN A 6 27.43 -42.59 28.02
C GLN A 6 27.04 -41.72 26.83
N SER A 7 26.56 -42.37 25.77
CA SER A 7 25.88 -41.71 24.65
C SER A 7 24.51 -41.21 25.09
N VAL A 8 24.24 -39.93 24.87
CA VAL A 8 22.90 -39.33 25.03
C VAL A 8 22.06 -39.77 23.83
N PRO A 9 20.86 -40.34 24.00
CA PRO A 9 20.02 -40.72 22.86
C PRO A 9 19.52 -39.47 22.16
N CYS A 10 19.73 -39.39 20.84
CA CYS A 10 19.04 -38.44 19.99
C CYS A 10 17.55 -38.82 20.01
N SER A 11 16.73 -38.05 20.72
CA SER A 11 15.28 -38.25 20.74
C SER A 11 14.70 -37.88 19.39
N SER A 12 14.59 -38.85 18.48
CA SER A 12 13.70 -38.74 17.33
C SER A 12 12.26 -38.72 17.85
N GLN A 13 11.72 -37.52 18.07
CA GLN A 13 10.30 -37.37 18.39
C GLN A 13 9.50 -37.92 17.21
N SER A 14 8.69 -38.93 17.48
CA SER A 14 7.71 -39.45 16.53
C SER A 14 6.75 -38.33 16.11
N PRO A 15 6.31 -38.27 14.83
CA PRO A 15 5.37 -37.27 14.40
C PRO A 15 4.07 -37.37 15.21
N PRO A 16 3.42 -36.23 15.52
CA PRO A 16 2.25 -36.19 16.39
C PRO A 16 1.07 -37.00 15.83
N GLU A 17 0.38 -37.73 16.71
CA GLU A 17 -0.63 -38.76 16.38
C GLU A 17 -2.00 -38.21 15.90
N GLN A 18 -2.24 -36.90 15.95
CA GLN A 18 -3.50 -36.27 15.52
C GLN A 18 -3.29 -35.41 14.26
N PRO A 19 -4.29 -35.25 13.38
CA PRO A 19 -4.15 -34.34 12.24
C PRO A 19 -4.00 -32.92 12.77
N LEU A 20 -2.75 -32.44 12.77
CA LEU A 20 -2.42 -31.09 13.18
C LEU A 20 -3.14 -30.09 12.27
N GLN A 21 -3.84 -29.14 12.86
CA GLN A 21 -4.41 -28.03 12.13
C GLN A 21 -3.39 -26.90 12.06
N VAL A 22 -2.85 -26.68 10.87
CA VAL A 22 -2.02 -25.52 10.56
C VAL A 22 -2.93 -24.39 10.09
N LYS A 23 -2.93 -23.28 10.80
CA LYS A 23 -3.66 -22.07 10.42
C LYS A 23 -2.65 -20.95 10.15
N VAL A 24 -2.66 -20.40 8.95
CA VAL A 24 -1.85 -19.24 8.57
C VAL A 24 -2.78 -18.04 8.43
N VAL A 25 -2.52 -17.00 9.22
CA VAL A 25 -3.28 -15.75 9.20
C VAL A 25 -2.42 -14.67 8.58
N GLY A 26 -2.89 -14.09 7.48
CA GLY A 26 -2.26 -12.93 6.86
C GLY A 26 -2.37 -11.69 7.74
N LEU A 27 -1.23 -11.11 8.09
CA LEU A 27 -1.12 -9.78 8.70
C LEU A 27 -0.92 -8.77 7.58
N PHE A 28 -1.97 -8.53 6.81
CA PHE A 28 -1.95 -7.39 5.90
C PHE A 28 -1.89 -6.13 6.75
N LYS A 29 -0.78 -5.38 6.67
CA LYS A 29 -0.71 -3.99 7.16
C LYS A 29 -1.51 -3.09 6.20
N SER A 30 -2.82 -3.33 6.14
CA SER A 30 -3.79 -2.43 5.57
C SER A 30 -4.92 -2.33 6.57
N SER A 31 -5.20 -1.10 7.02
CA SER A 31 -6.32 -0.79 7.92
C SER A 31 -7.69 -1.19 7.37
N SER A 32 -7.77 -1.70 6.14
CA SER A 32 -8.99 -2.17 5.49
C SER A 32 -9.29 -3.66 5.73
N PHE A 33 -8.34 -4.45 6.24
CA PHE A 33 -8.55 -5.89 6.45
C PHE A 33 -8.92 -6.20 7.90
N GLN A 34 -10.22 -6.29 8.17
CA GLN A 34 -10.73 -6.66 9.50
C GLN A 34 -10.22 -8.04 9.99
N ILE A 35 -9.80 -8.93 9.09
CA ILE A 35 -9.34 -10.28 9.41
C ILE A 35 -8.04 -10.26 10.25
N ALA A 36 -7.09 -9.37 9.93
CA ALA A 36 -5.84 -9.26 10.68
C ALA A 36 -6.06 -8.67 12.08
N LYS A 37 -7.04 -7.76 12.20
CA LYS A 37 -7.39 -7.09 13.46
C LYS A 37 -8.11 -8.03 14.42
N SER A 38 -9.07 -8.84 13.96
CA SER A 38 -9.81 -9.74 14.85
C SER A 38 -8.94 -10.88 15.40
N ALA A 39 -8.02 -11.43 14.58
CA ALA A 39 -7.09 -12.46 15.04
C ALA A 39 -6.04 -11.90 16.03
N ALA A 40 -5.62 -10.64 15.88
CA ALA A 40 -4.75 -9.96 16.82
C ALA A 40 -5.46 -9.56 18.12
N GLU A 41 -6.76 -9.23 18.06
CA GLU A 41 -7.58 -8.89 19.24
C GLU A 41 -7.96 -10.11 20.09
N GLU A 42 -8.10 -11.30 19.48
CA GLU A 42 -8.33 -12.57 20.21
C GLU A 42 -7.08 -13.03 21.01
N LEU A 43 -5.89 -12.57 20.62
CA LEU A 43 -4.63 -12.80 21.34
C LEU A 43 -4.50 -11.83 22.51
N LYS A 44 -5.25 -12.10 23.59
CA LYS A 44 -5.22 -11.48 24.92
C LYS A 44 -3.99 -10.59 25.21
N ASN A 45 -4.19 -9.27 25.10
CA ASN A 45 -3.45 -8.19 25.75
C ASN A 45 -1.91 -8.12 25.63
N GLU A 46 -1.26 -8.94 24.81
CA GLU A 46 0.16 -8.77 24.47
C GLU A 46 0.31 -8.51 22.97
N ILE A 47 -0.04 -7.30 22.55
CA ILE A 47 0.20 -6.85 21.19
C ILE A 47 1.67 -6.48 21.08
N TRP A 48 2.50 -7.49 20.84
CA TRP A 48 3.83 -7.29 20.28
C TRP A 48 3.66 -6.83 18.84
N GLU A 49 4.34 -5.75 18.47
CA GLU A 49 4.37 -5.20 17.12
C GLU A 49 4.95 -6.25 16.16
N TYR A 50 4.08 -7.07 15.56
CA TYR A 50 4.51 -8.18 14.73
C TYR A 50 5.02 -7.64 13.39
N SER A 51 6.31 -7.77 13.15
CA SER A 51 6.98 -7.20 11.97
C SER A 51 6.84 -8.06 10.71
N ALA A 52 6.31 -9.28 10.82
CA ALA A 52 6.14 -10.20 9.70
C ALA A 52 4.73 -10.16 9.09
N TYR A 53 4.61 -10.55 7.82
CA TYR A 53 3.36 -10.50 7.04
C TYR A 53 2.35 -11.61 7.35
N VAL A 54 2.74 -12.64 8.11
CA VAL A 54 1.86 -13.77 8.47
C VAL A 54 2.15 -14.24 9.88
N MET A 55 1.10 -14.65 10.59
CA MET A 55 1.18 -15.46 11.80
C MET A 55 0.80 -16.89 11.49
N CYS A 56 1.58 -17.83 11.99
CA CYS A 56 1.36 -19.26 11.83
C CYS A 56 0.95 -19.84 13.19
N PHE A 57 -0.09 -20.68 13.19
CA PHE A 57 -0.59 -21.36 14.37
C PHE A 57 -0.61 -22.87 14.12
N ILE A 58 -0.36 -23.63 15.17
CA ILE A 58 -0.48 -25.09 15.18
C ILE A 58 -1.37 -25.46 16.35
N ASN A 59 -2.51 -26.11 16.08
CA ASN A 59 -3.53 -26.43 17.08
C ASN A 59 -3.90 -25.19 17.92
N ASP A 60 -4.17 -24.08 17.23
CA ASP A 60 -4.52 -22.78 17.81
C ASP A 60 -3.45 -22.12 18.72
N GLN A 61 -2.24 -22.69 18.81
CA GLN A 61 -1.11 -22.08 19.48
C GLN A 61 -0.23 -21.33 18.48
N LEU A 62 0.13 -20.08 18.80
CA LEU A 62 1.01 -19.25 17.98
C LEU A 62 2.40 -19.92 17.86
N LEU A 63 2.78 -20.26 16.64
CA LEU A 63 4.09 -20.80 16.30
C LEU A 63 5.11 -19.70 16.04
N GLY A 64 4.69 -18.65 15.33
CA GLY A 64 5.58 -17.59 14.84
C GLY A 64 5.23 -17.18 13.42
N ASN A 65 6.24 -16.80 12.63
CA ASN A 65 6.06 -16.31 11.26
C ASN A 65 6.28 -17.44 10.25
N ALA A 66 6.29 -17.11 8.95
CA ALA A 66 6.53 -18.08 7.88
C ALA A 66 7.84 -18.86 8.03
N LEU A 67 8.92 -18.21 8.50
CA LEU A 67 10.22 -18.85 8.71
C LEU A 67 10.16 -19.83 9.90
N ASP A 68 9.44 -19.46 10.97
CA ASP A 68 9.26 -20.34 12.12
C ASP A 68 8.42 -21.57 11.74
N LEU A 69 7.42 -21.40 10.86
CA LEU A 69 6.67 -22.51 10.29
C LEU A 69 7.54 -23.45 9.45
N GLN A 70 8.40 -22.92 8.58
CA GLN A 70 9.33 -23.74 7.80
C GLN A 70 10.29 -24.51 8.70
N LYS A 71 10.88 -23.86 9.70
CA LYS A 71 11.80 -24.51 10.68
C LYS A 71 11.09 -25.62 11.44
N TRP A 72 9.87 -25.38 11.89
CA TRP A 72 9.07 -26.37 12.60
C TRP A 72 8.72 -27.56 11.70
N ALA A 73 8.27 -27.32 10.47
CA ALA A 73 7.92 -28.38 9.51
C ALA A 73 9.13 -29.26 9.17
N HIS A 74 10.31 -28.65 9.02
CA HIS A 74 11.56 -29.39 8.86
C HIS A 74 11.89 -30.22 10.10
N LYS A 75 11.81 -29.64 11.30
CA LYS A 75 12.18 -30.31 12.54
C LYS A 75 11.27 -31.51 12.86
N VAL A 76 9.96 -31.35 12.70
CA VAL A 76 8.99 -32.33 13.17
C VAL A 76 8.67 -33.37 12.07
N TRP A 77 8.65 -32.96 10.80
CA TRP A 77 8.18 -33.80 9.69
C TRP A 77 9.25 -34.04 8.61
N ASN A 78 10.48 -33.52 8.80
CA ASN A 78 11.54 -33.54 7.79
C ASN A 78 11.10 -32.97 6.44
N ILE A 79 10.14 -32.03 6.46
CA ILE A 79 9.68 -31.34 5.25
C ILE A 79 10.68 -30.25 4.92
N VAL A 80 11.29 -30.39 3.75
CA VAL A 80 12.14 -29.35 3.17
C VAL A 80 11.34 -28.64 2.09
N ASP A 81 11.26 -27.32 2.21
CA ASP A 81 10.69 -26.49 1.17
C ASP A 81 11.72 -26.33 0.03
N PHE A 82 11.50 -27.04 -1.06
CA PHE A 82 12.36 -26.98 -2.25
C PHE A 82 11.88 -25.95 -3.27
N LYS A 83 10.78 -25.25 -2.98
CA LYS A 83 10.22 -24.25 -3.89
C LYS A 83 11.08 -22.99 -3.85
N SER A 84 11.30 -22.41 -5.03
CA SER A 84 12.06 -21.17 -5.11
C SER A 84 11.26 -20.00 -4.51
N PRO A 85 11.93 -18.97 -3.97
CA PRO A 85 11.30 -17.72 -3.57
C PRO A 85 10.44 -17.12 -4.70
N ALA A 86 10.91 -17.23 -5.95
CA ALA A 86 10.18 -16.76 -7.13
C ALA A 86 8.82 -17.45 -7.33
N LEU A 87 8.68 -18.73 -6.97
CA LEU A 87 7.38 -19.41 -7.05
C LEU A 87 6.41 -18.85 -6.01
N TYR A 88 6.88 -18.59 -4.79
CA TYR A 88 6.05 -18.00 -3.74
C TYR A 88 5.62 -16.58 -4.07
N GLU A 89 6.54 -15.80 -4.64
CA GLU A 89 6.24 -14.45 -5.14
C GLU A 89 5.16 -14.50 -6.23
N ALA A 90 5.31 -15.38 -7.24
CA ALA A 90 4.31 -15.56 -8.28
C ALA A 90 2.93 -15.98 -7.74
N LEU A 91 2.90 -16.94 -6.80
CA LEU A 91 1.64 -17.37 -6.16
C LEU A 91 1.01 -16.26 -5.32
N THR A 92 1.83 -15.47 -4.62
CA THR A 92 1.36 -14.34 -3.80
C THR A 92 0.77 -13.25 -4.70
N MET A 93 1.42 -12.95 -5.82
CA MET A 93 0.92 -12.01 -6.82
C MET A 93 -0.41 -12.48 -7.43
N ASP A 94 -0.51 -13.77 -7.81
CA ASP A 94 -1.75 -14.32 -8.37
C ASP A 94 -2.91 -14.29 -7.36
N TYR A 95 -2.65 -14.71 -6.12
CA TYR A 95 -3.65 -14.66 -5.05
C TYR A 95 -4.08 -13.23 -4.74
N SER A 96 -3.14 -12.30 -4.62
CA SER A 96 -3.44 -10.89 -4.34
C SER A 96 -4.23 -10.24 -5.46
N ALA A 97 -3.85 -10.48 -6.72
CA ALA A 97 -4.59 -10.00 -7.88
C ALA A 97 -6.01 -10.58 -7.96
N LYS A 98 -6.18 -11.88 -7.65
CA LYS A 98 -7.51 -12.50 -7.56
C LYS A 98 -8.33 -11.90 -6.43
N PHE A 99 -7.76 -11.81 -5.23
CA PHE A 99 -8.42 -11.26 -4.06
C PHE A 99 -8.92 -9.83 -4.30
N LEU A 100 -8.04 -8.95 -4.81
CA LEU A 100 -8.38 -7.55 -5.08
C LEU A 100 -9.47 -7.43 -6.15
N ARG A 101 -9.44 -8.26 -7.21
CA ARG A 101 -10.53 -8.31 -8.21
C ARG A 101 -11.87 -8.72 -7.58
N ASP A 102 -11.85 -9.63 -6.62
CA ASP A 102 -13.07 -10.12 -5.96
C ASP A 102 -13.67 -9.10 -4.97
N THR A 103 -12.90 -8.10 -4.51
CA THR A 103 -13.40 -7.05 -3.59
C THR A 103 -14.44 -6.12 -4.21
N LYS A 104 -14.48 -6.02 -5.55
CA LYS A 104 -15.29 -5.04 -6.30
C LYS A 104 -14.95 -3.57 -6.00
N HIS A 105 -13.81 -3.29 -5.38
CA HIS A 105 -13.32 -1.93 -5.21
C HIS A 105 -12.51 -1.50 -6.43
N ASP A 106 -12.37 -0.19 -6.63
CA ASP A 106 -11.57 0.38 -7.70
C ASP A 106 -10.11 0.56 -7.26
N PHE A 107 -9.18 0.08 -8.09
CA PHE A 107 -7.74 0.20 -7.84
C PHE A 107 -7.02 0.84 -9.01
N VAL A 108 -6.10 1.75 -8.70
CA VAL A 108 -5.24 2.43 -9.66
C VAL A 108 -3.79 2.35 -9.23
N PHE A 109 -2.88 2.50 -10.17
CA PHE A 109 -1.45 2.51 -9.89
C PHE A 109 -0.76 3.75 -10.44
N LEU A 110 0.36 4.10 -9.81
CA LEU A 110 1.33 5.08 -10.28
C LEU A 110 2.74 4.44 -10.21
N ASP A 111 3.41 4.32 -11.35
CA ASP A 111 4.82 3.93 -11.41
C ASP A 111 5.70 5.16 -11.27
N ILE A 112 6.67 5.08 -10.36
CA ILE A 112 7.45 6.23 -9.93
C ILE A 112 8.91 6.06 -10.33
N SER A 113 9.51 7.13 -10.84
CA SER A 113 10.96 7.29 -10.94
C SER A 113 11.46 8.45 -10.09
N ILE A 114 12.70 8.32 -9.60
CA ILE A 114 13.50 9.45 -9.12
C ILE A 114 14.59 9.68 -10.17
N ASP A 115 14.59 10.88 -10.75
CA ASP A 115 15.32 11.20 -11.96
C ASP A 115 14.98 10.18 -13.07
N PHE A 116 15.97 9.40 -13.51
CA PHE A 116 15.83 8.39 -14.56
C PHE A 116 15.73 6.95 -14.03
N TYR A 117 15.67 6.76 -12.71
CA TYR A 117 15.65 5.44 -12.07
C TYR A 117 14.24 5.10 -11.58
N PRO A 118 13.57 4.10 -12.17
CA PRO A 118 12.32 3.56 -11.61
C PRO A 118 12.57 3.03 -10.19
N ILE A 119 11.76 3.47 -9.24
CA ILE A 119 11.88 3.06 -7.83
C ILE A 119 10.77 2.11 -7.38
N GLY A 120 9.68 2.01 -8.16
CA GLY A 120 8.60 1.06 -7.93
C GLY A 120 7.22 1.65 -8.19
N ARG A 121 6.21 0.92 -7.74
CA ARG A 121 4.79 1.20 -7.98
C ARG A 121 4.08 1.57 -6.68
N LEU A 122 3.21 2.57 -6.75
CA LEU A 122 2.21 2.86 -5.73
C LEU A 122 0.87 2.32 -6.21
N ILE A 123 0.18 1.52 -5.40
CA ILE A 123 -1.18 1.04 -5.69
C ILE A 123 -2.15 1.65 -4.69
N PHE A 124 -3.22 2.24 -5.20
CA PHE A 124 -4.25 2.89 -4.42
C PHE A 124 -5.59 2.18 -4.55
N GLU A 125 -6.28 2.04 -3.42
CA GLU A 125 -7.70 1.76 -3.34
C GLU A 125 -8.47 3.09 -3.35
N LEU A 126 -9.49 3.19 -4.21
CA LEU A 126 -10.36 4.37 -4.29
C LEU A 126 -11.69 4.10 -3.57
N TYR A 127 -12.10 5.03 -2.71
CA TYR A 127 -13.34 4.94 -1.94
C TYR A 127 -14.54 5.47 -2.74
N CYS A 128 -14.79 4.86 -3.91
CA CYS A 128 -15.81 5.28 -4.88
C CYS A 128 -17.23 5.29 -4.31
N ASP A 129 -17.54 4.46 -3.30
CA ASP A 129 -18.85 4.47 -2.63
C ASP A 129 -19.09 5.76 -1.83
N THR A 130 -18.00 6.41 -1.36
CA THR A 130 -18.07 7.62 -0.53
C THR A 130 -17.82 8.90 -1.33
N CYS A 131 -16.90 8.85 -2.29
CA CYS A 131 -16.49 10.01 -3.10
C CYS A 131 -16.49 9.66 -4.61
N PRO A 132 -17.61 9.22 -5.21
CA PRO A 132 -17.65 8.72 -6.59
C PRO A 132 -17.12 9.72 -7.62
N LYS A 133 -17.45 11.01 -7.49
CA LYS A 133 -17.04 12.05 -8.45
C LYS A 133 -15.53 12.29 -8.38
N THR A 134 -14.99 12.35 -7.16
CA THR A 134 -13.56 12.56 -6.88
C THR A 134 -12.73 11.35 -7.33
N CYS A 135 -13.17 10.14 -6.99
CA CYS A 135 -12.51 8.91 -7.42
C CYS A 135 -12.52 8.79 -8.95
N LYS A 136 -13.65 9.11 -9.61
CA LYS A 136 -13.73 9.08 -11.07
C LYS A 136 -12.77 10.08 -11.73
N ASN A 137 -12.64 11.28 -11.18
CA ASN A 137 -11.65 12.26 -11.64
C ASN A 137 -10.24 11.70 -11.57
N PHE A 138 -9.85 11.17 -10.41
CA PHE A 138 -8.51 10.61 -10.22
C PHE A 138 -8.25 9.41 -11.13
N GLN A 139 -9.17 8.45 -11.21
CA GLN A 139 -9.06 7.26 -12.07
C GLN A 139 -8.90 7.60 -13.54
N VAL A 140 -9.69 8.55 -14.06
CA VAL A 140 -9.59 8.96 -15.46
C VAL A 140 -8.27 9.70 -15.73
N LEU A 141 -7.80 10.50 -14.77
CA LEU A 141 -6.47 11.11 -14.86
C LEU A 141 -5.34 10.09 -14.74
N CYS A 142 -5.49 8.98 -14.02
CA CYS A 142 -4.53 7.86 -14.04
C CYS A 142 -4.48 7.19 -15.42
N THR A 143 -5.63 6.96 -16.05
CA THR A 143 -5.70 6.20 -17.32
C THR A 143 -5.46 7.04 -18.57
N GLY A 144 -5.63 8.36 -18.49
CA GLY A 144 -5.55 9.24 -19.64
C GLY A 144 -6.69 9.08 -20.66
N LYS A 145 -7.72 8.28 -20.35
CA LYS A 145 -8.83 7.94 -21.28
C LYS A 145 -9.65 9.15 -21.73
N ALA A 146 -9.65 10.25 -20.97
CA ALA A 146 -10.34 11.48 -21.35
C ALA A 146 -9.62 12.31 -22.44
N GLY A 147 -8.37 12.00 -22.77
CA GLY A 147 -7.62 12.73 -23.79
C GLY A 147 -7.25 14.14 -23.34
N PHE A 148 -7.87 15.16 -23.95
CA PHE A 148 -7.57 16.57 -23.73
C PHE A 148 -8.79 17.32 -23.18
N SER A 149 -8.56 18.27 -22.28
CA SER A 149 -9.57 19.20 -21.82
C SER A 149 -9.95 20.20 -22.93
N GLN A 150 -11.02 20.96 -22.71
CA GLN A 150 -11.41 22.05 -23.61
C GLN A 150 -10.31 23.12 -23.74
N SER A 151 -9.46 23.25 -22.73
CA SER A 151 -8.32 24.17 -22.69
C SER A 151 -7.06 23.59 -23.35
N GLY A 152 -7.15 22.40 -23.97
CA GLY A 152 -6.02 21.73 -24.63
C GLY A 152 -5.03 21.06 -23.68
N ILE A 153 -5.36 20.92 -22.39
CA ILE A 153 -4.51 20.23 -21.41
C ILE A 153 -4.71 18.73 -21.53
N ARG A 154 -3.62 17.96 -21.61
CA ARG A 154 -3.70 16.49 -21.57
C ARG A 154 -4.11 16.04 -20.17
N LEU A 155 -5.26 15.37 -20.07
CA LEU A 155 -5.83 14.89 -18.81
C LEU A 155 -5.22 13.54 -18.42
N HIS A 156 -3.93 13.54 -18.04
CA HIS A 156 -3.18 12.32 -17.71
C HIS A 156 -2.08 12.58 -16.68
N TYR A 157 -1.92 11.70 -15.69
CA TYR A 157 -0.86 11.78 -14.68
C TYR A 157 0.51 11.33 -15.18
N THR A 158 0.58 10.40 -16.13
CA THR A 158 1.86 9.98 -16.73
C THR A 158 2.63 11.16 -17.30
N GLY A 159 3.85 11.34 -16.82
CA GLY A 159 4.75 12.43 -17.14
C GLY A 159 4.74 13.58 -16.13
N SER A 160 3.71 13.69 -15.27
CA SER A 160 3.66 14.68 -14.20
C SER A 160 4.61 14.32 -13.03
N ILE A 161 4.85 15.28 -12.13
CA ILE A 161 5.84 15.13 -11.05
C ILE A 161 5.22 15.32 -9.67
N PHE A 162 5.90 14.81 -8.65
CA PHE A 162 5.72 15.24 -7.27
C PHE A 162 6.51 16.54 -7.07
N HIS A 163 5.82 17.68 -7.11
CA HIS A 163 6.44 19.00 -7.07
C HIS A 163 6.65 19.53 -5.65
N ARG A 164 6.11 18.85 -4.62
CA ARG A 164 6.21 19.25 -3.22
C ARG A 164 6.23 18.03 -2.28
N VAL A 165 7.14 18.03 -1.32
CA VAL A 165 7.29 17.03 -0.26
C VAL A 165 7.41 17.77 1.07
N VAL A 166 6.40 17.62 1.92
CA VAL A 166 6.35 18.16 3.28
C VAL A 166 6.72 17.01 4.22
N ARG A 167 7.94 17.03 4.75
CA ARG A 167 8.41 16.00 5.72
C ARG A 167 7.46 15.93 6.91
N ASN A 168 7.14 14.72 7.37
CA ASN A 168 6.13 14.51 8.41
C ASN A 168 4.76 15.15 8.05
N GLY A 169 4.43 15.21 6.76
CA GLY A 169 3.18 15.79 6.28
C GLY A 169 2.63 14.94 5.17
N TRP A 170 2.93 15.33 3.94
CA TRP A 170 2.45 14.67 2.73
C TRP A 170 3.42 14.87 1.57
N VAL A 171 3.35 13.99 0.58
CA VAL A 171 3.89 14.21 -0.76
C VAL A 171 2.76 14.69 -1.67
N GLN A 172 3.04 15.63 -2.56
CA GLN A 172 2.05 16.25 -3.43
C GLN A 172 2.52 16.23 -4.88
N GLY A 173 1.59 15.86 -5.76
CA GLY A 173 1.81 15.81 -7.20
C GLY A 173 0.53 16.14 -7.98
N GLY A 174 0.49 15.73 -9.24
CA GLY A 174 -0.71 15.85 -10.08
C GLY A 174 -0.95 17.24 -10.68
N ASP A 175 0.04 18.14 -10.66
CA ASP A 175 0.02 19.30 -11.57
C ASP A 175 0.41 18.82 -12.97
N ILE A 176 -0.60 18.43 -13.74
CA ILE A 176 -0.50 17.86 -15.10
C ILE A 176 -0.15 18.91 -16.17
N VAL A 177 0.08 20.17 -15.79
CA VAL A 177 0.37 21.26 -16.72
C VAL A 177 1.85 21.62 -16.69
N ALA A 178 2.34 22.09 -15.54
CA ALA A 178 3.69 22.66 -15.44
C ALA A 178 4.53 22.07 -14.30
N GLY A 179 3.96 21.26 -13.41
CA GLY A 179 4.68 20.72 -12.24
C GLY A 179 5.17 21.79 -11.27
N LYS A 180 4.50 22.95 -11.23
CA LYS A 180 4.84 24.08 -10.34
C LYS A 180 3.91 24.16 -9.12
N GLY A 181 2.81 23.39 -9.13
CA GLY A 181 1.79 23.39 -8.10
C GLY A 181 0.74 24.49 -8.25
N ASN A 182 0.80 25.29 -9.33
CA ASN A 182 -0.18 26.33 -9.62
C ASN A 182 -1.14 25.97 -10.79
N GLY A 183 -0.90 24.85 -11.48
CA GLY A 183 -1.74 24.36 -12.58
C GLY A 183 -2.61 23.17 -12.20
N GLY A 184 -3.07 22.46 -13.24
CA GLY A 184 -3.95 21.31 -13.14
C GLY A 184 -5.39 21.63 -13.53
N GLU A 185 -6.09 20.62 -14.05
CA GLU A 185 -7.49 20.70 -14.47
C GLU A 185 -8.17 19.36 -14.17
N SER A 186 -9.43 19.39 -13.73
CA SER A 186 -10.21 18.16 -13.52
C SER A 186 -10.80 17.64 -14.83
N ILE A 187 -11.30 16.41 -14.83
CA ILE A 187 -12.02 15.88 -16.00
C ILE A 187 -13.36 16.59 -16.26
N TYR A 188 -13.83 17.40 -15.31
CA TYR A 188 -15.09 18.14 -15.37
C TYR A 188 -14.89 19.61 -15.75
N GLY A 189 -13.66 20.04 -16.03
CA GLY A 189 -13.28 21.44 -16.26
C GLY A 189 -12.25 21.94 -15.24
N PRO A 190 -12.04 23.28 -15.13
CA PRO A 190 -10.99 23.88 -14.30
C PRO A 190 -10.93 23.33 -12.88
N THR A 191 -12.08 23.28 -12.20
CA THR A 191 -12.22 22.73 -10.86
C THR A 191 -13.60 22.11 -10.63
N PHE A 192 -13.75 21.32 -9.56
CA PHE A 192 -15.02 20.78 -9.07
C PHE A 192 -15.15 20.89 -7.54
N GLU A 193 -16.38 20.73 -7.03
CA GLU A 193 -16.69 20.89 -5.61
C GLU A 193 -16.06 19.84 -4.68
N ASP A 194 -15.84 20.20 -3.41
CA ASP A 194 -15.59 19.24 -2.34
C ASP A 194 -16.81 18.33 -2.17
N GLU A 195 -16.60 17.01 -2.32
CA GLU A 195 -17.69 16.04 -2.36
C GLU A 195 -18.11 15.58 -0.95
N ASN A 196 -17.15 15.13 -0.14
CA ASN A 196 -17.41 14.64 1.21
C ASN A 196 -16.15 14.71 2.10
N PHE A 197 -16.35 14.79 3.43
CA PHE A 197 -15.30 14.81 4.46
C PHE A 197 -15.41 13.64 5.46
N SER A 198 -16.14 12.57 5.13
CA SER A 198 -16.32 11.41 6.02
C SER A 198 -15.05 10.58 6.25
N ILE A 199 -14.06 10.68 5.35
CA ILE A 199 -12.81 9.91 5.44
C ILE A 199 -11.77 10.73 6.23
N PRO A 200 -11.27 10.23 7.37
CA PRO A 200 -10.32 10.96 8.20
C PRO A 200 -8.87 10.78 7.72
N HIS A 201 -8.04 11.79 7.97
CA HIS A 201 -6.60 11.75 7.70
C HIS A 201 -5.83 11.15 8.88
N ASN A 202 -6.19 9.93 9.29
CA ASN A 202 -5.74 9.33 10.55
C ASN A 202 -4.53 8.40 10.43
N LYS A 203 -3.93 8.26 9.24
CA LYS A 203 -2.85 7.31 8.96
C LYS A 203 -1.95 7.80 7.82
N ARG A 204 -0.79 7.16 7.66
CA ARG A 204 0.07 7.26 6.47
C ARG A 204 -0.63 6.62 5.27
N GLY A 205 -0.43 7.18 4.09
CA GLY A 205 -0.94 6.65 2.82
C GLY A 205 -2.36 7.07 2.48
N VAL A 206 -2.99 8.00 3.21
CA VAL A 206 -4.29 8.56 2.81
C VAL A 206 -4.10 9.40 1.55
N LEU A 207 -4.92 9.12 0.53
CA LEU A 207 -4.96 9.84 -0.73
C LEU A 207 -6.05 10.91 -0.66
N GLY A 208 -5.68 12.17 -0.93
CA GLY A 208 -6.60 13.29 -0.88
C GLY A 208 -6.36 14.34 -1.96
N MET A 209 -7.37 15.18 -2.20
CA MET A 209 -7.34 16.24 -3.21
C MET A 209 -6.73 17.51 -2.65
N VAL A 210 -5.82 18.12 -3.42
CA VAL A 210 -5.37 19.49 -3.15
C VAL A 210 -6.39 20.46 -3.73
N ASN A 211 -6.75 21.47 -2.94
CA ASN A 211 -7.58 22.59 -3.37
C ASN A 211 -6.89 23.93 -3.07
N LYS A 212 -7.38 25.01 -3.70
CA LYS A 212 -6.95 26.41 -3.47
C LYS A 212 -8.03 27.20 -2.70
N GLY A 213 -8.74 26.51 -1.80
CA GLY A 213 -9.96 27.00 -1.16
C GLY A 213 -11.13 26.06 -1.39
N HIS A 214 -12.27 26.35 -0.76
CA HIS A 214 -13.46 25.50 -0.86
C HIS A 214 -13.88 25.31 -2.32
N HIS A 215 -14.27 24.09 -2.66
CA HIS A 215 -14.82 23.71 -3.96
C HIS A 215 -13.91 24.01 -5.16
N SER A 216 -12.59 23.85 -4.98
CA SER A 216 -11.59 24.11 -6.04
C SER A 216 -10.68 22.91 -6.32
N ASN A 217 -11.24 21.70 -6.27
CA ASN A 217 -10.52 20.48 -6.58
C ASN A 217 -10.21 20.40 -8.09
N GLY A 218 -8.97 20.08 -8.45
CA GLY A 218 -8.52 19.97 -9.84
C GLY A 218 -7.94 18.59 -10.14
N SER A 219 -6.68 18.55 -10.59
CA SER A 219 -5.92 17.31 -10.76
C SER A 219 -4.89 17.05 -9.65
N GLN A 220 -4.53 18.06 -8.86
CA GLN A 220 -3.50 17.91 -7.84
C GLN A 220 -3.98 17.06 -6.66
N PHE A 221 -3.12 16.18 -6.18
CA PHE A 221 -3.41 15.26 -5.09
C PHE A 221 -2.23 15.22 -4.11
N TYR A 222 -2.48 14.68 -2.92
CA TYR A 222 -1.45 14.37 -1.95
C TYR A 222 -1.61 12.97 -1.38
N ILE A 223 -0.51 12.44 -0.86
CA ILE A 223 -0.45 11.18 -0.12
C ILE A 223 0.15 11.50 1.25
N THR A 224 -0.57 11.21 2.33
CA THR A 224 -0.10 11.50 3.68
C THR A 224 1.10 10.62 4.05
N LEU A 225 2.06 11.20 4.76
CA LEU A 225 3.24 10.50 5.28
C LEU A 225 3.04 10.07 6.74
N GLN A 226 2.07 10.67 7.43
CA GLN A 226 1.67 10.36 8.79
C GLN A 226 0.20 10.79 9.02
N PRO A 227 -0.41 10.53 10.19
CA PRO A 227 -1.71 11.11 10.53
C PRO A 227 -1.67 12.65 10.48
N THR A 228 -2.61 13.26 9.74
CA THR A 228 -2.74 14.71 9.54
C THR A 228 -4.17 15.21 9.79
N PRO A 229 -4.74 15.01 11.00
CA PRO A 229 -6.14 15.31 11.30
C PRO A 229 -6.52 16.79 11.13
N TYR A 230 -5.55 17.71 11.09
CA TYR A 230 -5.78 19.12 10.81
C TYR A 230 -6.24 19.42 9.37
N LEU A 231 -6.13 18.44 8.46
CA LEU A 231 -6.67 18.46 7.10
C LEU A 231 -8.15 18.04 7.05
N ASP A 232 -8.67 17.40 8.10
CA ASP A 232 -10.06 16.95 8.16
C ASP A 232 -11.01 18.12 7.96
N ARG A 233 -12.08 17.88 7.19
CA ARG A 233 -13.12 18.87 6.85
C ARG A 233 -12.63 20.08 6.03
N LYS A 234 -11.38 20.07 5.57
CA LYS A 234 -10.79 21.10 4.69
C LYS A 234 -10.40 20.53 3.32
N TYR A 235 -9.96 19.28 3.31
CA TYR A 235 -9.55 18.56 2.11
C TYR A 235 -10.30 17.24 2.02
N VAL A 236 -10.70 16.87 0.80
CA VAL A 236 -11.38 15.60 0.52
C VAL A 236 -10.34 14.49 0.49
N ALA A 237 -10.43 13.54 1.42
CA ALA A 237 -9.81 12.23 1.29
C ALA A 237 -10.73 11.30 0.49
N PHE A 238 -10.16 10.49 -0.40
CA PHE A 238 -10.95 9.65 -1.31
C PHE A 238 -10.30 8.30 -1.63
N GLY A 239 -9.20 7.96 -0.98
CA GLY A 239 -8.55 6.66 -1.15
C GLY A 239 -7.43 6.41 -0.17
N GLN A 240 -6.75 5.28 -0.34
CA GLN A 240 -5.55 4.94 0.42
C GLN A 240 -4.52 4.19 -0.42
N LEU A 241 -3.27 4.27 -0.02
CA LEU A 241 -2.21 3.38 -0.48
C LEU A 241 -2.41 1.98 0.12
N ILE A 242 -2.40 0.95 -0.74
CA ILE A 242 -2.44 -0.47 -0.34
C ILE A 242 -1.14 -1.22 -0.60
N GLU A 243 -0.31 -0.74 -1.54
CA GLU A 243 1.00 -1.31 -1.88
C GLU A 243 1.97 -0.20 -2.30
N GLY A 244 3.27 -0.40 -2.08
CA GLY A 244 4.32 0.59 -2.38
C GLY A 244 4.69 1.50 -1.21
N THR A 245 4.59 1.01 0.04
CA THR A 245 4.95 1.80 1.24
C THR A 245 6.43 2.18 1.25
N ASP A 246 7.28 1.29 0.74
CA ASP A 246 8.71 1.49 0.51
C ASP A 246 8.97 2.58 -0.55
N VAL A 247 8.22 2.59 -1.65
CA VAL A 247 8.26 3.64 -2.68
C VAL A 247 7.87 4.99 -2.09
N LEU A 248 6.80 5.04 -1.28
CA LEU A 248 6.39 6.26 -0.58
C LEU A 248 7.45 6.73 0.43
N GLN A 249 8.13 5.81 1.12
CA GLN A 249 9.24 6.12 2.02
C GLN A 249 10.44 6.69 1.24
N GLN A 250 10.78 6.14 0.09
CA GLN A 250 11.84 6.68 -0.76
C GLN A 250 11.52 8.10 -1.22
N LEU A 251 10.28 8.37 -1.64
CA LEU A 251 9.81 9.73 -2.01
C LEU A 251 9.95 10.74 -0.86
N GLU A 252 9.61 10.33 0.37
CA GLU A 252 9.74 11.18 1.57
C GLU A 252 11.20 11.54 1.91
N LEU A 253 12.12 10.61 1.64
CA LEU A 253 13.54 10.78 1.95
C LEU A 253 14.29 11.64 0.92
N VAL A 254 13.66 11.97 -0.22
CA VAL A 254 14.29 12.81 -1.25
C VAL A 254 14.66 14.18 -0.66
N PRO A 255 15.90 14.66 -0.85
CA PRO A 255 16.29 15.99 -0.44
C PRO A 255 15.43 17.07 -1.08
N THR A 256 15.04 18.08 -0.29
CA THR A 256 14.16 19.16 -0.75
C THR A 256 14.78 20.54 -0.49
N GLU A 257 14.52 21.48 -1.38
CA GLU A 257 14.74 22.92 -1.16
C GLU A 257 13.37 23.61 -1.14
N ASN A 258 13.02 24.27 -0.03
CA ASN A 258 11.69 24.87 0.17
C ASN A 258 10.53 23.89 -0.15
N GLU A 259 10.63 22.67 0.39
CA GLU A 259 9.69 21.55 0.16
C GLU A 259 9.63 21.05 -1.30
N ARG A 260 10.39 21.62 -2.24
CA ARG A 260 10.50 21.10 -3.60
C ARG A 260 11.59 20.05 -3.68
N PRO A 261 11.32 18.83 -4.18
CA PRO A 261 12.35 17.83 -4.42
C PRO A 261 13.48 18.36 -5.32
N ILE A 262 14.73 18.14 -4.90
CA ILE A 262 15.92 18.47 -5.70
C ILE A 262 16.00 17.51 -6.90
N GLN A 263 15.75 16.23 -6.64
CA GLN A 263 15.66 15.19 -7.68
C GLN A 263 14.25 15.13 -8.25
N GLN A 264 14.16 14.88 -9.54
CA GLN A 264 12.87 14.89 -10.22
C GLN A 264 12.10 13.59 -9.94
N CYS A 265 11.13 13.66 -9.03
CA CYS A 265 10.22 12.56 -8.74
C CYS A 265 9.06 12.56 -9.74
N ARG A 266 9.02 11.61 -10.68
CA ARG A 266 8.07 11.58 -11.80
C ARG A 266 7.17 10.35 -11.78
N ILE A 267 5.92 10.52 -12.19
CA ILE A 267 5.01 9.41 -12.55
C ILE A 267 5.34 8.99 -13.98
N ILE A 268 5.96 7.83 -14.15
CA ILE A 268 6.41 7.32 -15.47
C ILE A 268 5.35 6.46 -16.17
N ASP A 269 4.43 5.88 -15.42
CA ASP A 269 3.24 5.21 -15.93
C ASP A 269 2.12 5.28 -14.89
N SER A 270 0.87 5.18 -15.33
CA SER A 270 -0.30 5.16 -14.45
C SER A 270 -1.51 4.54 -15.15
N GLY A 271 -2.44 4.00 -14.38
CA GLY A 271 -3.65 3.42 -14.94
C GLY A 271 -4.53 2.71 -13.94
N ASP A 272 -5.55 2.03 -14.47
CA ASP A 272 -6.34 1.05 -13.74
C ASP A 272 -5.46 -0.19 -13.50
N LEU A 273 -5.52 -0.79 -12.31
CA LEU A 273 -4.68 -1.95 -12.00
C LEU A 273 -5.06 -3.22 -12.79
N TYR A 274 -6.32 -3.33 -13.21
CA TYR A 274 -6.89 -4.54 -13.84
C TYR A 274 -7.59 -4.30 -15.18
N ALA A 275 -7.36 -3.16 -15.84
CA ALA A 275 -7.97 -2.86 -17.15
C ALA A 275 -7.30 -3.59 -18.32
#